data_AF-A0A091GJG4-F1
#
_entry.id   AF-A0A091GJG4-F1
#
_cell.length_a   1.000
_cell.length_b   1.000
_cell.length_c   1.000
_cell.angle_alpha   90.00
_cell.angle_beta   90.00
_cell.angle_gamma   90.00
#
_symmetry.space_group_name_H-M   'P 1'
#
loop_
_entity.id
_entity.type
_entity.pdbx_description
1 polymer ?
#
loop_
_entity_poly.entity_id
_entity_poly.type
_entity_poly.pdbx_seq_one_letter_code
_entity_poly.pdbx_strand_id
1 'polypeptide(L)'
;LNKLHYFRRSGVQHLFLQGVAHNRETQQQKPELIPSGKLSMVRTTMEENFLEGTLHFLSEFVSCQHYPPKEIISHLIRDILLDSHQAEILKDTYMLLMKIQMLHPANTTTVGWDWMLLKHIMEDQEKPPGWLLFLQYVVQTLEDDFQQNLRLRLLQKSIAKKVLSCDMCFNNVKEIVEWLVAAVTGVGFSQPPEQTQEIPSSSTEARAECNLSAPQLASPDQTEVAPPAFFTQKVVLLLQRMLSIAVEVDKSPNCSSCKIADVIFPFILNIPLRSQREAFLNTMESQLLRCKLLELLFQHSCDVPTTLPLSLAKILYFLSHSSVLLPYQDETATWQRWDEMLQYLSLLLMSYQNVILEHLRSSLNDRMDLIIQKAKPKLQDGDDISHLDIQLKVEDFIKRMQQVLGQPFAPQIMDKLHMLRDLFLLATA
;
A
#
# COMPACT_ATOMS: atom_id res chain seq x y z
N LEU A 1 18.90 1.28 16.02
CA LEU A 1 19.23 2.42 15.13
C LEU A 1 18.73 2.23 13.68
N ASN A 2 18.53 1.00 13.18
CA ASN A 2 17.93 0.74 11.85
C ASN A 2 16.38 0.76 11.79
N LYS A 3 15.64 0.95 12.89
CA LYS A 3 14.16 0.85 12.93
C LYS A 3 13.42 2.19 12.79
N LEU A 4 14.11 3.22 12.29
CA LEU A 4 13.54 4.52 11.97
C LEU A 4 13.08 4.54 10.50
N HIS A 5 12.32 3.54 10.03
CA HIS A 5 11.97 3.46 8.59
C HIS A 5 11.20 4.70 8.11
N TYR A 6 10.36 5.28 8.97
CA TYR A 6 9.74 6.58 8.70
C TYR A 6 10.76 7.72 8.72
N PHE A 7 11.64 7.80 9.72
CA PHE A 7 12.55 8.96 9.87
C PHE A 7 13.80 8.93 8.98
N ARG A 8 14.17 7.75 8.45
CA ARG A 8 15.36 7.51 7.64
C ARG A 8 15.06 7.29 6.16
N ARG A 9 13.79 7.19 5.74
CA ARG A 9 13.47 7.44 4.33
C ARG A 9 13.84 8.89 4.05
N SER A 10 15.01 9.10 3.42
CA SER A 10 15.03 10.02 2.28
C SER A 10 13.80 9.63 1.45
N GLY A 11 12.92 10.58 1.11
CA GLY A 11 11.77 10.33 0.23
C GLY A 11 12.16 9.30 -0.83
N VAL A 12 11.32 8.27 -1.03
CA VAL A 12 11.59 7.02 -1.78
C VAL A 12 12.79 7.18 -2.68
N GLN A 13 13.85 6.40 -2.46
CA GLN A 13 15.08 6.44 -3.25
C GLN A 13 14.73 6.76 -4.70
N HIS A 14 15.00 8.00 -5.11
CA HIS A 14 14.93 8.39 -6.49
C HIS A 14 16.06 7.60 -7.14
N LEU A 15 15.72 6.39 -7.62
CA LEU A 15 16.65 5.37 -8.10
C LEU A 15 17.62 5.89 -9.17
N PHE A 16 17.35 7.10 -9.70
CA PHE A 16 18.09 7.75 -10.77
C PHE A 16 18.74 9.09 -10.38
N LEU A 17 18.62 9.56 -9.14
CA LEU A 17 19.19 10.86 -8.68
C LEU A 17 20.14 10.72 -7.48
N GLN A 18 20.80 9.56 -7.36
CA GLN A 18 21.75 9.25 -6.27
C GLN A 18 23.02 10.14 -6.26
N GLY A 19 23.15 11.07 -7.19
CA GLY A 19 24.31 11.97 -7.35
C GLY A 19 24.03 13.46 -7.13
N VAL A 20 22.78 13.88 -6.85
CA VAL A 20 22.53 15.29 -6.49
C VAL A 20 22.86 15.46 -5.01
N ALA A 21 24.15 15.61 -4.72
CA ALA A 21 24.65 15.92 -3.40
C ALA A 21 23.86 17.10 -2.81
N HIS A 22 23.38 16.92 -1.59
CA HIS A 22 22.70 17.93 -0.79
C HIS A 22 23.71 19.03 -0.42
N ASN A 23 24.02 19.91 -1.38
CA ASN A 23 25.07 20.90 -1.23
C ASN A 23 24.55 22.00 -0.30
N ARG A 24 24.95 21.96 0.98
CA ARG A 24 24.51 22.88 2.03
C ARG A 24 24.83 24.36 1.74
N GLU A 25 25.70 24.62 0.77
CA GLU A 25 26.20 25.97 0.47
C GLU A 25 25.27 26.82 -0.42
N THR A 26 24.30 26.23 -1.13
CA THR A 26 23.36 26.98 -2.00
C THR A 26 22.03 27.35 -1.35
N GLN A 27 21.81 26.99 -0.07
CA GLN A 27 20.53 27.17 0.64
C GLN A 27 20.20 28.61 1.09
N GLN A 28 21.03 29.62 0.79
CA GLN A 28 20.79 30.99 1.29
C GLN A 28 19.79 31.81 0.46
N GLN A 29 19.46 31.40 -0.76
CA GLN A 29 18.47 32.11 -1.58
C GLN A 29 17.14 31.36 -1.61
N LYS A 30 16.05 32.11 -1.37
CA LYS A 30 14.68 31.61 -1.49
C LYS A 30 14.46 31.20 -2.95
N PRO A 31 13.98 29.98 -3.24
CA PRO A 31 13.70 29.57 -4.61
C PRO A 31 12.62 30.46 -5.22
N GLU A 32 12.82 30.81 -6.48
CA GLU A 32 11.97 31.71 -7.27
C GLU A 32 11.32 30.96 -8.44
N LEU A 33 10.28 31.56 -9.02
CA LEU A 33 9.68 31.01 -10.24
C LEU A 33 10.68 31.11 -11.40
N ILE A 34 10.60 30.18 -12.35
CA ILE A 34 11.36 30.29 -13.60
C ILE A 34 11.10 31.69 -14.22
N PRO A 35 12.14 32.41 -14.66
CA PRO A 35 12.00 33.76 -15.20
C PRO A 35 11.03 33.81 -16.40
N SER A 36 10.30 34.91 -16.52
CA SER A 36 9.24 35.07 -17.54
C SER A 36 9.70 34.81 -18.97
N GLY A 37 10.92 35.21 -19.34
CA GLY A 37 11.48 34.94 -20.68
C GLY A 37 11.63 33.45 -20.98
N LYS A 38 12.12 32.67 -20.00
CA LYS A 38 12.23 31.20 -20.11
C LYS A 38 10.87 30.52 -20.11
N LEU A 39 9.95 31.01 -19.26
CA LEU A 39 8.57 30.52 -19.24
C LEU A 39 7.84 30.78 -20.56
N SER A 40 8.14 31.87 -21.26
CA SER A 40 7.57 32.14 -22.58
C SER A 40 7.92 31.04 -23.57
N MET A 41 9.17 30.55 -23.56
CA MET A 41 9.60 29.46 -24.44
C MET A 41 8.83 28.17 -24.16
N VAL A 42 8.66 27.83 -22.88
CA VAL A 42 7.87 26.66 -22.45
C VAL A 42 6.40 26.81 -22.88
N ARG A 43 5.81 28.00 -22.71
CA ARG A 43 4.42 28.24 -23.09
C ARG A 43 4.21 28.12 -24.60
N THR A 44 5.15 28.63 -25.40
CA THR A 44 5.10 28.47 -26.86
C THR A 44 5.11 26.99 -27.26
N THR A 45 5.98 26.16 -26.68
CA THR A 45 6.00 24.73 -27.00
C THR A 45 4.76 23.98 -26.50
N MET A 46 4.18 24.40 -25.37
CA MET A 46 2.90 23.87 -24.90
C MET A 46 1.75 24.23 -25.86
N GLU A 47 1.67 25.49 -26.31
CA GLU A 47 0.65 25.96 -27.26
C GLU A 47 0.75 25.25 -28.62
N GLU A 48 1.98 24.91 -29.04
CA GLU A 48 2.25 24.16 -30.27
C GLU A 48 2.07 22.64 -30.12
N ASN A 49 1.71 22.14 -28.92
CA ASN A 49 1.67 20.70 -28.58
C ASN A 49 2.99 19.96 -28.85
N PHE A 50 4.12 20.65 -28.78
CA PHE A 50 5.45 20.05 -28.93
C PHE A 50 5.94 19.52 -27.58
N LEU A 51 5.57 18.28 -27.27
CA LEU A 51 5.78 17.65 -25.97
C LEU A 51 7.26 17.51 -25.62
N GLU A 52 8.09 17.06 -26.56
CA GLU A 52 9.53 16.86 -26.37
C GLU A 52 10.24 18.19 -26.08
N GLY A 53 9.89 19.25 -26.81
CA GLY A 53 10.42 20.59 -26.56
C GLY A 53 10.02 21.14 -25.20
N THR A 54 8.76 20.93 -24.80
CA THR A 54 8.24 21.33 -23.50
C THR A 54 8.99 20.63 -22.36
N LEU A 55 9.16 19.32 -22.44
CA LEU A 55 9.90 18.52 -21.45
C LEU A 55 11.38 18.89 -21.42
N HIS A 56 12.00 19.11 -22.59
CA HIS A 56 13.39 19.52 -22.69
C HIS A 56 13.64 20.86 -22.00
N PHE A 57 12.89 21.91 -22.35
CA PHE A 57 13.05 23.23 -21.75
C PHE A 57 12.78 23.22 -20.25
N LEU A 58 11.74 22.53 -19.79
CA LEU A 58 11.48 22.42 -18.36
C LEU A 58 12.57 21.66 -17.63
N SER A 59 13.09 20.57 -18.21
CA SER A 59 14.20 19.83 -17.63
C SER A 59 15.45 20.71 -17.48
N GLU A 60 15.76 21.57 -18.45
CA GLU A 60 16.89 22.50 -18.36
C GLU A 60 16.65 23.65 -17.38
N PHE A 61 15.43 24.18 -17.30
CA PHE A 61 15.12 25.38 -16.52
C PHE A 61 14.86 25.10 -15.04
N VAL A 62 14.43 23.89 -14.69
CA VAL A 62 14.23 23.46 -13.30
C VAL A 62 15.58 23.19 -12.62
N SER A 63 15.87 23.96 -11.57
CA SER A 63 17.11 23.87 -10.78
C SER A 63 16.82 24.13 -9.30
N CYS A 64 17.80 24.04 -8.40
CA CYS A 64 17.59 24.35 -6.97
C CYS A 64 17.08 25.78 -6.70
N GLN A 65 17.28 26.71 -7.63
CA GLN A 65 16.86 28.11 -7.49
C GLN A 65 15.54 28.41 -8.19
N HIS A 66 15.17 27.65 -9.23
CA HIS A 66 14.03 27.95 -10.08
C HIS A 66 13.06 26.77 -10.17
N TYR A 67 11.77 27.04 -9.95
CA TYR A 67 10.70 26.04 -10.04
C TYR A 67 9.57 26.48 -10.98
N PRO A 68 8.83 25.53 -11.57
CA PRO A 68 7.75 25.86 -12.48
C PRO A 68 6.50 26.30 -11.72
N PRO A 69 5.68 27.22 -12.29
CA PRO A 69 4.36 27.55 -11.77
C PRO A 69 3.44 26.33 -11.68
N LYS A 70 2.45 26.39 -10.78
CA LYS A 70 1.47 25.32 -10.57
C LYS A 70 0.72 24.95 -11.86
N GLU A 71 0.41 25.94 -12.69
CA GLU A 71 -0.32 25.76 -13.95
C GLU A 71 0.45 24.86 -14.91
N ILE A 72 1.78 25.00 -14.96
CA ILE A 72 2.64 24.15 -15.77
C ILE A 72 2.69 22.73 -15.20
N ILE A 73 2.79 22.57 -13.88
CA ILE A 73 2.74 21.25 -13.25
C ILE A 73 1.40 20.57 -13.56
N SER A 74 0.29 21.31 -13.53
CA SER A 74 -1.03 20.77 -13.86
C SER A 74 -1.12 20.34 -15.31
N HIS A 75 -0.55 21.11 -16.25
CA HIS A 75 -0.47 20.75 -17.67
C HIS A 75 0.38 19.49 -17.88
N LEU A 76 1.56 19.37 -17.25
CA LEU A 76 2.38 18.16 -17.32
C LEU A 76 1.61 16.92 -16.89
N ILE A 77 0.73 17.04 -15.88
CA ILE A 77 -0.08 15.93 -15.39
C ILE A 77 -1.24 15.64 -16.35
N ARG A 78 -2.05 16.64 -16.67
CA ARG A 78 -3.31 16.45 -17.40
C ARG A 78 -3.11 16.20 -18.88
N ASP A 79 -2.27 17.02 -19.51
CA ASP A 79 -2.20 17.12 -20.97
C ASP A 79 -1.00 16.35 -21.55
N ILE A 80 -0.07 15.88 -20.69
CA ILE A 80 1.07 15.08 -21.13
C ILE A 80 1.07 13.70 -20.48
N LEU A 81 1.10 13.62 -19.15
CA LEU A 81 1.18 12.33 -18.45
C LEU A 81 -0.09 11.50 -18.61
N LEU A 82 -1.27 12.11 -18.60
CA LEU A 82 -2.54 11.39 -18.73
C LEU A 82 -3.01 11.24 -20.18
N ASP A 83 -2.55 12.09 -21.11
CA ASP A 83 -3.05 12.12 -22.49
C ASP A 83 -2.07 11.50 -23.52
N SER A 84 -0.78 11.41 -23.22
CA SER A 84 0.20 10.86 -24.17
C SER A 84 0.14 9.34 -24.29
N HIS A 85 0.22 8.83 -25.51
CA HIS A 85 0.35 7.40 -25.81
C HIS A 85 1.81 6.93 -25.98
N GLN A 86 2.77 7.85 -26.01
CA GLN A 86 4.18 7.51 -26.21
C GLN A 86 4.86 7.18 -24.88
N ALA A 87 5.33 5.94 -24.74
CA ALA A 87 5.93 5.45 -23.50
C ALA A 87 7.16 6.27 -23.03
N GLU A 88 7.97 6.77 -23.98
CA GLU A 88 9.13 7.61 -23.69
C GLU A 88 8.71 8.96 -23.09
N ILE A 89 7.74 9.64 -23.70
CA ILE A 89 7.19 10.91 -23.21
C ILE A 89 6.58 10.73 -21.81
N LEU A 90 5.82 9.66 -21.57
CA LEU A 90 5.25 9.36 -20.25
C LEU A 90 6.32 9.21 -19.18
N LYS A 91 7.39 8.46 -19.49
CA LYS A 91 8.52 8.25 -18.59
C LYS A 91 9.26 9.55 -18.31
N ASP A 92 9.56 10.33 -19.34
CA ASP A 92 10.28 11.60 -19.22
C ASP A 92 9.47 12.63 -18.44
N THR A 93 8.16 12.69 -18.67
CA THR A 93 7.23 13.53 -17.90
C THR A 93 7.22 13.14 -16.43
N TYR A 94 7.09 11.84 -16.13
CA TYR A 94 7.16 11.36 -14.76
C TYR A 94 8.52 11.67 -14.11
N MET A 95 9.64 11.48 -14.81
CA MET A 95 10.97 11.81 -14.29
C MET A 95 11.12 13.31 -14.00
N LEU A 96 10.59 14.17 -14.88
CA LEU A 96 10.60 15.62 -14.68
C LEU A 96 9.76 16.02 -13.46
N LEU A 97 8.55 15.46 -13.30
CA LEU A 97 7.71 15.68 -12.12
C LEU A 97 8.43 15.26 -10.83
N MET A 98 9.12 14.12 -10.85
CA MET A 98 9.92 13.64 -9.72
C MET A 98 11.14 14.52 -9.44
N LYS A 99 11.80 15.05 -10.49
CA LYS A 99 12.89 16.03 -10.35
C LYS A 99 12.38 17.33 -9.70
N ILE A 100 11.23 17.83 -10.14
CA ILE A 100 10.59 19.03 -9.57
C ILE A 100 10.29 18.77 -8.10
N GLN A 101 9.64 17.65 -7.76
CA GLN A 101 9.29 17.30 -6.38
C GLN A 101 10.53 17.18 -5.47
N MET A 102 11.65 16.66 -5.99
CA MET A 102 12.90 16.55 -5.25
C MET A 102 13.56 17.89 -4.95
N LEU A 103 13.57 18.80 -5.92
CA LEU A 103 14.20 20.11 -5.78
C LEU A 103 13.30 21.08 -5.02
N HIS A 104 11.99 20.98 -5.23
CA HIS A 104 10.96 21.86 -4.70
C HIS A 104 9.75 21.05 -4.24
N PRO A 105 9.81 20.46 -3.03
CA PRO A 105 8.72 19.66 -2.49
C PRO A 105 7.38 20.40 -2.52
N ALA A 106 6.37 19.76 -3.08
CA ALA A 106 5.03 20.33 -3.15
C ALA A 106 4.46 20.58 -1.76
N ASN A 107 3.65 21.63 -1.65
CA ASN A 107 2.82 21.91 -0.49
C ASN A 107 1.38 22.17 -0.95
N THR A 108 0.50 22.51 -0.01
CA THR A 108 -0.94 22.68 -0.28
C THR A 108 -1.28 23.78 -1.30
N THR A 109 -0.37 24.71 -1.60
CA THR A 109 -0.58 25.76 -2.62
C THR A 109 0.08 25.44 -3.95
N THR A 110 1.15 24.64 -3.97
CA THR A 110 1.94 24.34 -5.19
C THR A 110 1.61 23.01 -5.86
N VAL A 111 0.91 22.11 -5.17
CA VAL A 111 0.51 20.81 -5.73
C VAL A 111 -0.31 20.97 -7.02
N GLY A 112 0.09 20.25 -8.08
CA GLY A 112 -0.49 20.34 -9.42
C GLY A 112 -1.72 19.46 -9.67
N TRP A 113 -2.07 18.61 -8.71
CA TRP A 113 -3.23 17.72 -8.74
C TRP A 113 -4.18 17.99 -7.57
N ASP A 114 -5.41 17.52 -7.68
CA ASP A 114 -6.40 17.53 -6.61
C ASP A 114 -7.08 16.16 -6.48
N TRP A 115 -7.88 15.98 -5.43
CA TRP A 115 -8.55 14.71 -5.16
C TRP A 115 -9.57 14.35 -6.25
N MET A 116 -10.24 15.35 -6.84
CA MET A 116 -11.26 15.10 -7.87
C MET A 116 -10.63 14.51 -9.13
N LEU A 117 -9.44 14.99 -9.52
CA LEU A 117 -8.66 14.40 -10.61
C LEU A 117 -8.26 12.96 -10.28
N LEU A 118 -7.71 12.70 -9.08
CA LEU A 118 -7.34 11.34 -8.69
C LEU A 118 -8.54 10.40 -8.73
N LYS A 119 -9.66 10.81 -8.13
CA LYS A 119 -10.90 10.05 -8.13
C LYS A 119 -11.37 9.74 -9.54
N HIS A 120 -11.43 10.75 -10.41
CA HIS A 120 -11.83 10.57 -11.80
C HIS A 120 -10.98 9.51 -12.50
N ILE A 121 -9.65 9.58 -12.41
CA ILE A 121 -8.75 8.60 -13.02
C ILE A 121 -8.89 7.20 -12.39
N MET A 122 -9.10 7.11 -11.07
CA MET A 122 -9.23 5.84 -10.36
C MET A 122 -10.58 5.15 -10.62
N GLU A 123 -11.63 5.89 -10.93
CA GLU A 123 -12.97 5.36 -11.21
C GLU A 123 -13.28 5.21 -12.70
N ASP A 124 -12.46 5.81 -13.57
CA ASP A 124 -12.66 5.71 -15.02
C ASP A 124 -12.51 4.25 -15.51
N GLN A 125 -13.40 3.86 -16.43
CA GLN A 125 -13.41 2.52 -17.03
C GLN A 125 -12.26 2.36 -18.03
N GLU A 126 -11.99 3.40 -18.83
CA GLU A 126 -10.89 3.41 -19.78
C GLU A 126 -9.70 4.15 -19.17
N LYS A 127 -8.78 3.40 -18.56
CA LYS A 127 -7.63 4.01 -17.90
C LYS A 127 -6.70 4.71 -18.89
N PRO A 128 -6.35 6.00 -18.69
CA PRO A 128 -5.40 6.68 -19.55
C PRO A 128 -4.00 6.07 -19.45
N PRO A 129 -3.18 6.05 -20.52
CA PRO A 129 -1.91 5.31 -20.55
C PRO A 129 -0.97 5.56 -19.35
N GLY A 130 -0.84 6.82 -18.90
CA GLY A 130 0.05 7.19 -17.78
C GLY A 130 -0.60 7.17 -16.39
N TRP A 131 -1.80 6.61 -16.23
CA TRP A 131 -2.54 6.64 -14.96
C TRP A 131 -1.77 6.05 -13.77
N LEU A 132 -1.01 4.96 -13.98
CA LEU A 132 -0.24 4.32 -12.92
C LEU A 132 0.94 5.20 -12.50
N LEU A 133 1.59 5.87 -13.44
CA LEU A 133 2.66 6.84 -13.15
C LEU A 133 2.09 8.05 -12.40
N PHE A 134 0.87 8.47 -12.75
CA PHE A 134 0.16 9.51 -12.01
C PHE A 134 -0.16 9.09 -10.57
N LEU A 135 -0.75 7.90 -10.35
CA LEU A 135 -0.99 7.36 -9.01
C LEU A 135 0.32 7.28 -8.20
N GLN A 136 1.39 6.77 -8.82
CA GLN A 136 2.71 6.72 -8.19
C GLN A 136 3.22 8.11 -7.80
N TYR A 137 3.07 9.10 -8.69
CA TYR A 137 3.45 10.49 -8.42
C TYR A 137 2.62 11.11 -7.28
N VAL A 138 1.32 10.84 -7.21
CA VAL A 138 0.43 11.30 -6.12
C VAL A 138 0.88 10.72 -4.78
N VAL A 139 1.07 9.40 -4.70
CA VAL A 139 1.51 8.73 -3.46
C VAL A 139 2.88 9.24 -3.03
N GLN A 140 3.81 9.42 -3.97
CA GLN A 140 5.11 10.00 -3.69
C GLN A 140 5.00 11.43 -3.14
N THR A 141 4.19 12.27 -3.78
CA THR A 141 3.95 13.65 -3.35
C THR A 141 3.44 13.70 -1.90
N LEU A 142 2.49 12.82 -1.57
CA LEU A 142 1.94 12.67 -0.23
C LEU A 142 2.99 12.18 0.78
N GLU A 143 3.83 11.22 0.41
CA GLU A 143 4.89 10.70 1.27
C GLU A 143 5.97 11.76 1.56
N ASP A 144 6.44 12.47 0.54
CA ASP A 144 7.46 13.49 0.70
C ASP A 144 6.97 14.67 1.54
N ASP A 145 5.75 15.16 1.27
CA ASP A 145 5.08 16.18 2.05
C ASP A 145 4.87 15.74 3.51
N PHE A 146 4.43 14.50 3.72
CA PHE A 146 4.26 13.93 5.05
C PHE A 146 5.58 13.87 5.83
N GLN A 147 6.65 13.37 5.21
CA GLN A 147 7.96 13.26 5.83
C GLN A 147 8.58 14.63 6.16
N GLN A 148 8.48 15.59 5.24
CA GLN A 148 8.98 16.93 5.46
C GLN A 148 8.23 17.62 6.60
N ASN A 149 6.90 17.57 6.61
CA ASN A 149 6.10 18.18 7.67
C ASN A 149 6.25 17.46 9.00
N LEU A 150 6.50 16.14 9.02
CA LEU A 150 6.85 15.41 10.25
C LEU A 150 8.15 15.93 10.85
N ARG A 151 9.22 16.08 10.05
CA ARG A 151 10.51 16.63 10.50
C ARG A 151 10.37 18.05 11.06
N LEU A 152 9.48 18.85 10.49
CA LEU A 152 9.18 20.21 10.95
C LEU A 152 8.14 20.27 12.08
N ARG A 153 7.56 19.13 12.48
CA ARG A 153 6.41 19.04 13.42
C ARG A 153 5.18 19.85 12.99
N LEU A 154 4.99 20.01 11.68
CA LEU A 154 3.92 20.77 11.03
C LEU A 154 2.94 19.88 10.27
N LEU A 155 2.77 18.60 10.65
CA LEU A 155 1.86 17.66 9.98
C LEU A 155 0.44 18.20 9.76
N GLN A 156 -0.06 19.08 10.62
CA GLN A 156 -1.40 19.65 10.44
C GLN A 156 -1.53 20.58 9.21
N LYS A 157 -0.41 21.01 8.60
CA LYS A 157 -0.36 21.85 7.40
C LYS A 157 -0.07 21.05 6.12
N SER A 158 0.14 19.74 6.24
CA SER A 158 0.57 18.88 5.13
C SER A 158 -0.55 18.65 4.12
N ILE A 159 -0.18 18.41 2.86
CA ILE A 159 -1.10 17.89 1.83
C ILE A 159 -1.73 16.58 2.32
N ALA A 160 -0.93 15.69 2.91
CA ALA A 160 -1.41 14.42 3.46
C ALA A 160 -2.54 14.63 4.49
N LYS A 161 -2.45 15.63 5.37
CA LYS A 161 -3.51 15.94 6.33
C LYS A 161 -4.76 16.44 5.62
N LYS A 162 -4.60 17.30 4.61
CA LYS A 162 -5.72 17.86 3.85
C LYS A 162 -6.46 16.80 3.03
N VAL A 163 -5.78 15.74 2.60
CA VAL A 163 -6.32 14.75 1.66
C VAL A 163 -6.71 13.44 2.34
N LEU A 164 -5.95 13.00 3.34
CA LEU A 164 -6.06 11.66 3.96
C LEU A 164 -6.46 11.67 5.44
N SER A 165 -6.86 12.82 5.99
CA SER A 165 -7.32 12.88 7.38
C SER A 165 -8.64 12.13 7.57
N CYS A 166 -8.68 11.24 8.54
CA CYS A 166 -9.89 10.54 8.98
C CYS A 166 -10.83 11.44 9.80
N ASP A 167 -10.39 12.62 10.19
CA ASP A 167 -11.20 13.61 10.90
C ASP A 167 -11.89 14.58 9.93
N MET A 168 -11.21 14.96 8.85
CA MET A 168 -11.68 16.02 7.94
C MET A 168 -12.14 15.51 6.57
N CYS A 169 -11.51 14.45 6.05
CA CYS A 169 -11.68 14.00 4.67
C CYS A 169 -11.87 12.49 4.59
N PHE A 170 -12.64 11.93 5.53
CA PHE A 170 -12.78 10.48 5.64
C PHE A 170 -13.41 9.82 4.41
N ASN A 171 -14.21 10.53 3.61
CA ASN A 171 -14.74 10.01 2.35
C ASN A 171 -13.62 9.61 1.38
N ASN A 172 -12.55 10.42 1.29
CA ASN A 172 -11.38 10.09 0.48
C ASN A 172 -10.74 8.77 0.93
N VAL A 173 -10.70 8.52 2.24
CA VAL A 173 -10.16 7.29 2.81
C VAL A 173 -11.05 6.08 2.49
N LYS A 174 -12.37 6.25 2.48
CA LYS A 174 -13.32 5.21 2.03
C LYS A 174 -13.12 4.85 0.57
N GLU A 175 -12.97 5.85 -0.30
CA GLU A 175 -12.72 5.66 -1.74
C GLU A 175 -11.41 4.88 -1.95
N ILE A 176 -10.34 5.16 -1.19
CA ILE A 176 -9.09 4.37 -1.23
C ILE A 176 -9.34 2.90 -0.86
N VAL A 177 -10.16 2.64 0.17
CA VAL A 177 -10.51 1.28 0.57
C VAL A 177 -11.26 0.57 -0.55
N GLU A 178 -12.22 1.24 -1.20
CA GLU A 178 -12.97 0.71 -2.33
C GLU A 178 -12.04 0.37 -3.51
N TRP A 179 -11.14 1.29 -3.89
CA TRP A 179 -10.15 1.06 -4.94
C TRP A 179 -9.18 -0.08 -4.59
N LEU A 180 -8.80 -0.22 -3.33
CA LEU A 180 -7.92 -1.30 -2.87
C LEU A 180 -8.61 -2.66 -2.96
N VAL A 181 -9.88 -2.74 -2.56
CA VAL A 181 -10.69 -3.96 -2.67
C VAL A 181 -10.88 -4.33 -4.14
N ALA A 182 -11.21 -3.35 -4.99
CA ALA A 182 -11.30 -3.54 -6.43
C ALA A 182 -9.97 -4.06 -7.03
N ALA A 183 -8.83 -3.48 -6.63
CA ALA A 183 -7.52 -3.91 -7.10
C ALA A 183 -7.18 -5.34 -6.65
N VAL A 184 -7.44 -5.69 -5.39
CA VAL A 184 -7.20 -7.04 -4.87
C VAL A 184 -8.12 -8.08 -5.52
N THR A 185 -9.36 -7.72 -5.81
CA THR A 185 -10.35 -8.62 -6.42
C THR A 185 -10.24 -8.71 -7.94
N GLY A 186 -9.50 -7.79 -8.57
CA GLY A 186 -9.36 -7.69 -10.02
C GLY A 186 -10.53 -6.99 -10.73
N VAL A 187 -11.53 -6.53 -9.98
CA VAL A 187 -12.71 -5.85 -10.52
C VAL A 187 -12.32 -4.41 -10.90
N GLY A 188 -12.49 -4.03 -12.18
CA GLY A 188 -12.29 -2.64 -12.64
C GLY A 188 -10.85 -2.25 -13.02
N PHE A 189 -9.92 -3.20 -13.11
CA PHE A 189 -8.51 -2.95 -13.50
C PHE A 189 -8.06 -3.74 -14.75
N SER A 190 -8.94 -3.92 -15.73
CA SER A 190 -8.63 -4.52 -17.04
C SER A 190 -7.84 -3.53 -17.93
N GLN A 191 -6.78 -4.00 -18.61
CA GLN A 191 -6.06 -3.21 -19.61
C GLN A 191 -6.65 -3.42 -21.03
N PRO A 192 -6.50 -2.45 -21.95
CA PRO A 192 -6.60 -2.71 -23.38
C PRO A 192 -5.45 -3.65 -23.81
N PRO A 193 -5.65 -4.53 -24.81
CA PRO A 193 -4.60 -5.43 -25.27
C PRO A 193 -3.40 -4.63 -25.81
N GLU A 194 -2.23 -4.82 -25.22
CA GLU A 194 -0.97 -4.37 -25.81
C GLU A 194 -0.82 -5.01 -27.20
N GLN A 195 -0.76 -4.18 -28.24
CA GLN A 195 -0.40 -4.59 -29.58
C GLN A 195 0.99 -5.20 -29.54
N THR A 196 1.05 -6.52 -29.53
CA THR A 196 2.26 -7.28 -29.83
C THR A 196 2.67 -6.88 -31.23
N GLN A 197 3.83 -6.22 -31.35
CA GLN A 197 4.48 -5.94 -32.63
C GLN A 197 4.63 -7.25 -33.41
N GLU A 198 3.77 -7.48 -34.39
CA GLU A 198 4.03 -8.41 -35.47
C GLU A 198 5.23 -7.87 -36.25
N ILE A 199 6.38 -8.52 -36.07
CA ILE A 199 7.51 -8.38 -36.99
C ILE A 199 7.07 -9.04 -38.30
N PRO A 200 7.00 -8.33 -39.45
CA PRO A 200 6.72 -8.98 -40.72
C PRO A 200 8.01 -9.67 -41.19
N SER A 201 8.11 -10.98 -40.99
CA SER A 201 9.16 -11.78 -41.60
C SER A 201 8.81 -12.05 -43.07
N SER A 202 9.57 -11.42 -43.96
CA SER A 202 9.50 -11.60 -45.39
C SER A 202 10.06 -12.97 -45.83
N SER A 203 9.18 -13.77 -46.44
CA SER A 203 9.35 -14.59 -47.65
C SER A 203 10.44 -15.69 -47.77
N THR A 204 9.90 -16.90 -47.96
CA THR A 204 10.21 -17.94 -48.98
C THR A 204 11.38 -18.95 -48.86
N GLU A 205 10.93 -20.22 -48.80
CA GLU A 205 11.44 -21.44 -49.47
C GLU A 205 12.62 -22.25 -48.87
N ALA A 206 12.31 -23.43 -48.31
CA ALA A 206 12.68 -24.73 -48.91
C ALA A 206 12.08 -25.93 -48.13
N ARG A 207 11.67 -26.95 -48.90
CA ARG A 207 11.04 -28.23 -48.53
C ARG A 207 11.89 -29.12 -47.62
N ALA A 208 11.24 -29.88 -46.72
CA ALA A 208 11.35 -31.35 -46.63
C ALA A 208 10.38 -31.91 -45.57
N GLU A 209 9.67 -32.97 -45.95
CA GLU A 209 8.63 -33.70 -45.23
C GLU A 209 9.19 -34.54 -44.06
N CYS A 210 8.41 -34.74 -43.00
CA CYS A 210 8.05 -36.09 -42.50
C CYS A 210 6.97 -36.01 -41.42
N ASN A 211 5.88 -36.72 -41.69
CA ASN A 211 4.69 -36.91 -40.85
C ASN A 211 4.98 -37.77 -39.61
N LEU A 212 4.16 -37.63 -38.56
CA LEU A 212 3.49 -38.75 -37.85
C LEU A 212 2.29 -38.22 -37.01
N SER A 213 1.22 -39.02 -36.94
CA SER A 213 -0.20 -38.61 -36.81
C SER A 213 -0.78 -38.49 -35.37
N ALA A 214 -1.64 -37.46 -35.18
CA ALA A 214 -3.00 -37.37 -34.55
C ALA A 214 -3.35 -38.08 -33.19
N PRO A 215 -4.46 -37.72 -32.47
CA PRO A 215 -5.52 -36.74 -32.75
C PRO A 215 -5.85 -35.73 -31.62
N GLN A 216 -6.65 -34.73 -31.99
CA GLN A 216 -7.25 -33.67 -31.17
C GLN A 216 -8.08 -34.18 -29.98
N LEU A 217 -7.98 -33.48 -28.84
CA LEU A 217 -9.06 -33.42 -27.85
C LEU A 217 -9.34 -31.96 -27.52
N ALA A 218 -10.59 -31.56 -27.76
CA ALA A 218 -11.12 -30.22 -27.55
C ALA A 218 -11.17 -29.84 -26.07
N SER A 219 -11.00 -28.55 -25.78
CA SER A 219 -11.60 -27.89 -24.61
C SER A 219 -11.87 -26.42 -24.97
N PRO A 220 -13.04 -25.87 -24.61
CA PRO A 220 -13.45 -24.54 -25.03
C PRO A 220 -12.87 -23.46 -24.10
N ASP A 221 -12.70 -22.29 -24.70
CA ASP A 221 -12.28 -21.02 -24.12
C ASP A 221 -13.02 -20.62 -22.85
N GLN A 222 -12.26 -20.35 -21.78
CA GLN A 222 -12.47 -19.23 -20.86
C GLN A 222 -11.10 -18.80 -20.33
N THR A 223 -10.43 -17.88 -21.03
CA THR A 223 -9.31 -17.15 -20.46
C THR A 223 -9.76 -15.70 -20.34
N GLU A 224 -10.44 -15.43 -19.23
CA GLU A 224 -10.64 -14.09 -18.72
C GLU A 224 -9.22 -13.52 -18.50
N VAL A 225 -8.79 -12.62 -19.38
CA VAL A 225 -7.43 -12.07 -19.38
C VAL A 225 -7.29 -11.17 -18.16
N ALA A 226 -6.86 -11.79 -17.05
CA ALA A 226 -6.47 -11.07 -15.86
C ALA A 226 -5.31 -10.12 -16.21
N PRO A 227 -5.33 -8.86 -15.72
CA PRO A 227 -4.21 -7.94 -15.90
C PRO A 227 -2.90 -8.58 -15.39
N PRO A 228 -1.73 -8.26 -15.98
CA PRO A 228 -0.48 -8.87 -15.58
C PRO A 228 -0.26 -8.67 -14.08
N ALA A 229 -0.13 -9.77 -13.33
CA ALA A 229 -0.17 -9.80 -11.86
C ALA A 229 0.73 -8.76 -11.16
N PHE A 230 1.82 -8.36 -11.81
CA PHE A 230 2.74 -7.32 -11.36
C PHE A 230 2.09 -5.92 -11.29
N PHE A 231 1.25 -5.57 -12.27
CA PHE A 231 0.60 -4.27 -12.36
C PHE A 231 -0.37 -4.06 -11.20
N THR A 232 -1.27 -5.02 -11.01
CA THR A 232 -2.24 -5.03 -9.91
C THR A 232 -1.55 -4.99 -8.56
N GLN A 233 -0.44 -5.72 -8.40
CA GLN A 233 0.35 -5.70 -7.17
C GLN A 233 0.88 -4.30 -6.85
N LYS A 234 1.37 -3.56 -7.86
CA LYS A 234 1.88 -2.19 -7.64
C LYS A 234 0.76 -1.23 -7.21
N VAL A 235 -0.43 -1.33 -7.80
CA VAL A 235 -1.59 -0.53 -7.39
C VAL A 235 -1.96 -0.82 -5.93
N VAL A 236 -2.05 -2.10 -5.56
CA VAL A 236 -2.32 -2.52 -4.18
C VAL A 236 -1.32 -1.89 -3.20
N LEU A 237 -0.01 -1.97 -3.51
CA LEU A 237 1.03 -1.38 -2.65
C LEU A 237 0.91 0.15 -2.52
N LEU A 238 0.61 0.85 -3.61
CA LEU A 238 0.41 2.31 -3.60
C LEU A 238 -0.80 2.71 -2.74
N LEU A 239 -1.92 2.00 -2.85
CA LEU A 239 -3.12 2.27 -2.04
C LEU A 239 -2.91 1.90 -0.56
N GLN A 240 -2.22 0.79 -0.27
CA GLN A 240 -1.83 0.43 1.10
C GLN A 240 -0.92 1.50 1.72
N ARG A 241 -0.03 2.11 0.92
CA ARG A 241 0.81 3.23 1.37
C ARG A 241 -0.04 4.44 1.75
N MET A 242 -1.05 4.78 0.97
CA MET A 242 -1.98 5.88 1.29
C MET A 242 -2.74 5.61 2.58
N LEU A 243 -3.26 4.39 2.79
CA LEU A 243 -3.93 4.02 4.05
C LEU A 243 -2.99 4.08 5.25
N SER A 244 -1.72 3.70 5.08
CA SER A 244 -0.69 3.82 6.12
C SER A 244 -0.49 5.28 6.53
N ILE A 245 -0.41 6.20 5.56
CA ILE A 245 -0.33 7.65 5.82
C ILE A 245 -1.62 8.13 6.52
N ALA A 246 -2.80 7.69 6.07
CA ALA A 246 -4.09 8.08 6.65
C ALA A 246 -4.23 7.70 8.13
N VAL A 247 -3.68 6.56 8.54
CA VAL A 247 -3.63 6.14 9.95
C VAL A 247 -2.77 7.08 10.79
N GLU A 248 -1.66 7.58 10.24
CA GLU A 248 -0.65 8.31 11.01
C GLU A 248 -0.77 9.85 10.95
N VAL A 249 -1.51 10.39 9.98
CA VAL A 249 -1.56 11.84 9.73
C VAL A 249 -2.39 12.62 10.75
N ASP A 250 -3.33 11.95 11.42
CA ASP A 250 -4.14 12.53 12.49
C ASP A 250 -3.46 12.42 13.86
N LYS A 251 -4.01 13.10 14.86
CA LYS A 251 -3.44 13.11 16.22
C LYS A 251 -3.59 11.76 16.93
N SER A 252 -4.59 10.96 16.57
CA SER A 252 -4.89 9.68 17.22
C SER A 252 -4.87 8.53 16.22
N PRO A 253 -3.73 7.83 16.06
CA PRO A 253 -3.63 6.67 15.18
C PRO A 253 -4.60 5.54 15.57
N ASN A 254 -4.93 5.40 16.86
CA ASN A 254 -5.96 4.46 17.31
C ASN A 254 -7.34 4.81 16.75
N CYS A 255 -7.76 6.08 16.81
CA CYS A 255 -9.05 6.47 16.26
C CYS A 255 -9.10 6.30 14.75
N SER A 256 -8.05 6.72 14.04
CA SER A 256 -7.96 6.57 12.58
C SER A 256 -7.94 5.10 12.16
N SER A 257 -7.13 4.26 12.81
CA SER A 257 -7.11 2.82 12.51
C SER A 257 -8.42 2.11 12.81
N CYS A 258 -9.13 2.45 13.90
CA CYS A 258 -10.47 1.91 14.16
C CYS A 258 -11.45 2.30 13.04
N LYS A 259 -11.54 3.61 12.72
CA LYS A 259 -12.44 4.11 11.66
C LYS A 259 -12.18 3.42 10.32
N ILE A 260 -10.92 3.28 9.92
CA ILE A 260 -10.56 2.63 8.65
C ILE A 260 -10.87 1.13 8.71
N ALA A 261 -10.56 0.44 9.82
CA ALA A 261 -10.86 -0.97 9.99
C ALA A 261 -12.36 -1.26 9.89
N ASP A 262 -13.21 -0.41 10.47
CA ASP A 262 -14.67 -0.53 10.39
C ASP A 262 -15.19 -0.43 8.94
N VAL A 263 -14.52 0.35 8.08
CA VAL A 263 -14.85 0.45 6.65
C VAL A 263 -14.33 -0.76 5.87
N ILE A 264 -13.11 -1.24 6.16
CA ILE A 264 -12.52 -2.39 5.47
C ILE A 264 -13.24 -3.69 5.84
N PHE A 265 -13.69 -3.82 7.07
CA PHE A 265 -14.21 -5.07 7.63
C PHE A 265 -15.34 -5.70 6.79
N PRO A 266 -16.41 -4.98 6.40
CA PRO A 266 -17.45 -5.54 5.53
C PRO A 266 -16.93 -6.04 4.18
N PHE A 267 -15.91 -5.40 3.60
CA PHE A 267 -15.34 -5.86 2.34
C PHE A 267 -14.58 -7.18 2.51
N ILE A 268 -13.77 -7.31 3.56
CA ILE A 268 -13.01 -8.55 3.81
C ILE A 268 -13.92 -9.75 4.00
N LEU A 269 -15.07 -9.57 4.67
CA LEU A 269 -16.07 -10.63 4.81
C LEU A 269 -16.63 -11.11 3.47
N ASN A 270 -16.64 -10.23 2.45
CA ASN A 270 -17.23 -10.49 1.15
C ASN A 270 -16.21 -10.84 0.05
N ILE A 271 -14.90 -10.77 0.31
CA ILE A 271 -13.89 -11.25 -0.64
C ILE A 271 -13.95 -12.78 -0.68
N PRO A 272 -14.29 -13.41 -1.82
CA PRO A 272 -14.55 -14.85 -1.87
C PRO A 272 -13.26 -15.69 -1.80
N LEU A 273 -12.20 -15.27 -2.49
CA LEU A 273 -10.98 -16.05 -2.61
C LEU A 273 -10.04 -15.82 -1.42
N ARG A 274 -9.55 -16.93 -0.86
CA ARG A 274 -8.54 -16.91 0.22
C ARG A 274 -7.26 -16.18 -0.20
N SER A 275 -6.78 -16.42 -1.42
CA SER A 275 -5.57 -15.77 -1.95
C SER A 275 -5.72 -14.24 -2.03
N GLN A 276 -6.91 -13.74 -2.35
CA GLN A 276 -7.22 -12.31 -2.37
C GLN A 276 -7.21 -11.72 -0.95
N ARG A 277 -7.85 -12.38 0.02
CA ARG A 277 -7.82 -11.95 1.43
C ARG A 277 -6.40 -11.95 1.99
N GLU A 278 -5.62 -12.99 1.69
CA GLU A 278 -4.21 -13.06 2.07
C GLU A 278 -3.38 -11.96 1.42
N ALA A 279 -3.57 -11.69 0.13
CA ALA A 279 -2.90 -10.59 -0.56
C ALA A 279 -3.24 -9.23 0.09
N PHE A 280 -4.51 -9.00 0.42
CA PHE A 280 -4.93 -7.79 1.13
C PHE A 280 -4.20 -7.66 2.48
N LEU A 281 -4.28 -8.67 3.34
CA LEU A 281 -3.74 -8.60 4.70
C LEU A 281 -2.20 -8.56 4.73
N ASN A 282 -1.54 -9.30 3.83
CA ASN A 282 -0.08 -9.36 3.77
C ASN A 282 0.54 -8.08 3.17
N THR A 283 -0.22 -7.30 2.40
CA THR A 283 0.25 -6.02 1.83
C THR A 283 -0.01 -4.81 2.74
N MET A 284 -0.74 -4.98 3.85
CA MET A 284 -1.00 -3.88 4.79
C MET A 284 0.29 -3.38 5.45
N GLU A 285 0.70 -2.16 5.12
CA GLU A 285 1.89 -1.55 5.71
C GLU A 285 1.67 -1.14 7.19
N SER A 286 0.47 -0.67 7.53
CA SER A 286 0.14 -0.24 8.89
C SER A 286 -0.15 -1.43 9.79
N GLN A 287 0.80 -1.73 10.68
CA GLN A 287 0.69 -2.79 11.69
C GLN A 287 -0.49 -2.56 12.64
N LEU A 288 -0.76 -1.29 12.98
CA LEU A 288 -1.88 -0.94 13.85
C LEU A 288 -3.23 -1.18 13.16
N LEU A 289 -3.36 -0.80 11.88
CA LEU A 289 -4.56 -1.06 11.11
C LEU A 289 -4.79 -2.55 10.89
N ARG A 290 -3.73 -3.30 10.56
CA ARG A 290 -3.78 -4.75 10.43
C ARG A 290 -4.21 -5.43 11.74
N CYS A 291 -3.67 -4.99 12.87
CA CYS A 291 -4.13 -5.42 14.20
C CYS A 291 -5.62 -5.18 14.40
N LYS A 292 -6.12 -3.97 14.08
CA LYS A 292 -7.51 -3.60 14.30
C LYS A 292 -8.47 -4.40 13.42
N LEU A 293 -8.12 -4.58 12.15
CA LEU A 293 -8.90 -5.39 11.22
C LEU A 293 -8.95 -6.86 11.66
N LEU A 294 -7.80 -7.44 12.02
CA LEU A 294 -7.75 -8.82 12.50
C LEU A 294 -8.49 -8.98 13.84
N GLU A 295 -8.40 -8.00 14.75
CA GLU A 295 -9.19 -7.98 15.98
C GLU A 295 -10.70 -8.02 15.69
N LEU A 296 -11.19 -7.24 14.73
CA LEU A 296 -12.60 -7.27 14.30
C LEU A 296 -13.00 -8.63 13.72
N LEU A 297 -12.15 -9.21 12.85
CA LEU A 297 -12.39 -10.53 12.25
C LEU A 297 -12.50 -11.63 13.32
N PHE A 298 -11.55 -11.68 14.26
CA PHE A 298 -11.61 -12.65 15.35
C PHE A 298 -12.79 -12.40 16.29
N GLN A 299 -13.10 -11.15 16.62
CA GLN A 299 -14.24 -10.82 17.46
C GLN A 299 -15.57 -11.24 16.83
N HIS A 300 -15.74 -11.02 15.51
CA HIS A 300 -16.93 -11.43 14.77
C HIS A 300 -17.11 -12.96 14.74
N SER A 301 -16.00 -13.69 14.81
CA SER A 301 -15.96 -15.15 14.66
C SER A 301 -15.85 -15.89 15.99
N CYS A 302 -15.93 -15.16 17.10
CA CYS A 302 -15.80 -15.69 18.44
C CYS A 302 -17.19 -15.95 19.02
N ASP A 303 -17.46 -17.19 19.41
CA ASP A 303 -18.77 -17.60 19.94
C ASP A 303 -19.10 -16.90 21.28
N VAL A 304 -18.06 -16.54 22.03
CA VAL A 304 -18.16 -15.83 23.31
C VAL A 304 -17.48 -14.46 23.16
N PRO A 305 -18.25 -13.36 23.05
CA PRO A 305 -17.66 -12.03 22.91
C PRO A 305 -16.86 -11.63 24.15
N THR A 306 -15.69 -11.02 23.93
CA THR A 306 -14.88 -10.42 24.99
C THR A 306 -14.88 -8.90 24.90
N THR A 307 -14.88 -8.22 26.05
CA THR A 307 -14.73 -6.76 26.16
C THR A 307 -13.29 -6.34 26.45
N LEU A 308 -12.35 -7.28 26.48
CA LEU A 308 -10.95 -6.98 26.73
C LEU A 308 -10.41 -6.00 25.66
N PRO A 309 -9.52 -5.06 26.03
CA PRO A 309 -8.76 -4.31 25.05
C PRO A 309 -7.84 -5.26 24.28
N LEU A 310 -7.36 -4.83 23.12
CA LEU A 310 -6.37 -5.61 22.38
C LEU A 310 -5.09 -5.75 23.21
N SER A 311 -4.90 -6.95 23.77
CA SER A 311 -3.78 -7.38 24.61
C SER A 311 -3.40 -8.82 24.32
N LEU A 312 -2.27 -9.28 24.85
CA LEU A 312 -1.86 -10.69 24.73
C LEU A 312 -2.94 -11.64 25.28
N ALA A 313 -3.62 -11.26 26.36
CA ALA A 313 -4.72 -12.03 26.94
C ALA A 313 -5.87 -12.18 25.97
N LYS A 314 -6.21 -11.11 25.23
CA LYS A 314 -7.26 -11.16 24.21
C LYS A 314 -6.86 -12.04 23.03
N ILE A 315 -5.59 -12.01 22.61
CA ILE A 315 -5.11 -12.86 21.51
C ILE A 315 -5.15 -14.35 21.92
N LEU A 316 -4.74 -14.69 23.15
CA LEU A 316 -4.90 -16.04 23.70
C LEU A 316 -6.37 -16.43 23.89
N TYR A 317 -7.22 -15.47 24.22
CA TYR A 317 -8.66 -15.69 24.30
C TYR A 317 -9.22 -16.09 22.93
N PHE A 318 -8.83 -15.41 21.85
CA PHE A 318 -9.22 -15.79 20.49
C PHE A 318 -8.73 -17.19 20.14
N LEU A 319 -7.47 -17.53 20.42
CA LEU A 319 -6.96 -18.89 20.24
C LEU A 319 -7.87 -19.95 20.90
N SER A 320 -8.40 -19.64 22.07
CA SER A 320 -9.23 -20.57 22.85
C SER A 320 -10.67 -20.69 22.32
N HIS A 321 -11.22 -19.61 21.76
CA HIS A 321 -12.67 -19.49 21.48
C HIS A 321 -13.04 -19.28 20.01
N SER A 322 -12.07 -19.11 19.09
CA SER A 322 -12.34 -19.04 17.66
C SER A 322 -12.34 -20.44 17.02
N SER A 323 -13.26 -20.70 16.10
CA SER A 323 -13.39 -21.98 15.40
C SER A 323 -13.20 -21.82 13.88
N VAL A 324 -13.92 -20.91 13.24
CA VAL A 324 -13.81 -20.60 11.79
C VAL A 324 -14.12 -19.12 11.55
N LEU A 325 -13.23 -18.40 10.87
CA LEU A 325 -13.33 -16.93 10.72
C LEU A 325 -14.36 -16.44 9.70
N LEU A 326 -14.59 -17.20 8.62
CA LEU A 326 -15.38 -16.72 7.49
C LEU A 326 -16.24 -17.85 6.91
N PRO A 327 -17.50 -17.57 6.54
CA PRO A 327 -18.30 -18.50 5.75
C PRO A 327 -17.72 -18.56 4.34
N TYR A 328 -17.16 -19.71 3.98
CA TYR A 328 -16.71 -19.97 2.60
C TYR A 328 -17.91 -20.35 1.74
N GLN A 329 -18.01 -19.78 0.54
CA GLN A 329 -18.99 -20.19 -0.47
C GLN A 329 -18.65 -21.56 -1.09
N ASP A 330 -17.38 -21.97 -1.01
CA ASP A 330 -16.88 -23.26 -1.52
C ASP A 330 -16.89 -24.36 -0.45
N GLU A 331 -16.93 -25.62 -0.92
CA GLU A 331 -16.64 -26.85 -0.17
C GLU A 331 -15.17 -26.95 0.25
N THR A 332 -14.60 -25.87 0.82
CA THR A 332 -13.24 -25.88 1.35
C THR A 332 -13.12 -26.87 2.50
N ALA A 333 -12.12 -27.74 2.40
CA ALA A 333 -11.87 -28.74 3.43
C ALA A 333 -11.65 -28.05 4.78
N THR A 334 -12.24 -28.60 5.85
CA THR A 334 -12.21 -28.00 7.20
C THR A 334 -10.81 -27.57 7.63
N TRP A 335 -9.79 -28.38 7.33
CA TRP A 335 -8.40 -28.08 7.67
C TRP A 335 -7.86 -26.79 7.02
N GLN A 336 -8.33 -26.40 5.83
CA GLN A 336 -7.91 -25.17 5.16
C GLN A 336 -8.41 -23.92 5.89
N ARG A 337 -9.57 -24.02 6.54
CA ARG A 337 -10.14 -22.94 7.36
C ARG A 337 -9.34 -22.72 8.63
N TRP A 338 -8.91 -23.82 9.26
CA TRP A 338 -7.98 -23.77 10.39
C TRP A 338 -6.62 -23.22 9.99
N ASP A 339 -6.12 -23.62 8.82
CA ASP A 339 -4.85 -23.13 8.28
C ASP A 339 -4.87 -21.60 8.01
N GLU A 340 -5.98 -21.05 7.49
CA GLU A 340 -6.17 -19.60 7.35
C GLU A 340 -6.30 -18.91 8.72
N MET A 341 -7.06 -19.50 9.65
CA MET A 341 -7.22 -18.94 11.00
C MET A 341 -5.89 -18.84 11.74
N LEU A 342 -5.07 -19.88 11.68
CA LEU A 342 -3.72 -19.87 12.24
C LEU A 342 -2.85 -18.79 11.60
N GLN A 343 -2.93 -18.63 10.27
CA GLN A 343 -2.22 -17.56 9.57
C GLN A 343 -2.62 -16.18 10.10
N TYR A 344 -3.92 -15.92 10.24
CA TYR A 344 -4.43 -14.63 10.69
C TYR A 344 -4.07 -14.36 12.15
N LEU A 345 -4.05 -15.39 12.99
CA LEU A 345 -3.64 -15.27 14.38
C LEU A 345 -2.15 -14.95 14.50
N SER A 346 -1.30 -15.61 13.71
CA SER A 346 0.13 -15.28 13.63
C SER A 346 0.36 -13.85 13.13
N LEU A 347 -0.39 -13.40 12.12
CA LEU A 347 -0.33 -12.02 11.63
C LEU A 347 -0.77 -11.02 12.72
N LEU A 348 -1.81 -11.34 13.49
CA LEU A 348 -2.31 -10.51 14.58
C LEU A 348 -1.24 -10.37 15.67
N LEU A 349 -0.66 -11.48 16.12
CA LEU A 349 0.35 -11.49 17.17
C LEU A 349 1.63 -10.74 16.74
N MET A 350 2.11 -10.98 15.53
CA MET A 350 3.27 -10.26 14.98
C MET A 350 3.00 -8.75 14.87
N SER A 351 1.82 -8.37 14.38
CA SER A 351 1.42 -6.97 14.28
C SER A 351 1.30 -6.33 15.67
N TYR A 352 0.78 -7.07 16.64
CA TYR A 352 0.58 -6.60 18.00
C TYR A 352 1.90 -6.30 18.70
N GLN A 353 2.87 -7.21 18.55
CA GLN A 353 4.24 -7.00 19.02
C GLN A 353 4.85 -5.74 18.40
N ASN A 354 4.71 -5.53 17.09
CA ASN A 354 5.19 -4.30 16.44
C ASN A 354 4.48 -3.05 16.97
N VAL A 355 3.16 -3.11 17.22
CA VAL A 355 2.39 -2.00 17.80
C VAL A 355 2.92 -1.60 19.17
N ILE A 356 3.25 -2.57 20.02
CA ILE A 356 3.86 -2.31 21.33
C ILE A 356 5.27 -1.74 21.17
N LEU A 357 6.14 -2.47 20.48
CA LEU A 357 7.57 -2.16 20.38
C LEU A 357 7.85 -0.82 19.71
N GLU A 358 7.03 -0.44 18.73
CA GLU A 358 7.21 0.80 17.97
C GLU A 358 6.31 1.93 18.46
N HIS A 359 5.58 1.76 19.58
CA HIS A 359 4.69 2.78 20.15
C HIS A 359 3.64 3.28 19.14
N LEU A 360 3.11 2.40 18.29
CA LEU A 360 2.25 2.79 17.16
C LEU A 360 0.90 3.37 17.58
N ARG A 361 0.51 3.18 18.85
CA ARG A 361 -0.69 3.77 19.46
C ARG A 361 -0.57 5.27 19.76
N SER A 362 0.65 5.76 19.91
CA SER A 362 0.94 7.17 20.18
C SER A 362 0.92 7.97 18.88
N SER A 363 0.58 9.26 18.97
CA SER A 363 0.68 10.16 17.82
C SER A 363 2.11 10.16 17.28
N LEU A 364 2.27 10.48 15.99
CA LEU A 364 3.60 10.47 15.37
C LEU A 364 4.62 11.35 16.10
N ASN A 365 4.23 12.56 16.47
CA ASN A 365 5.10 13.49 17.17
C ASN A 365 5.51 12.94 18.54
N ASP A 366 4.56 12.42 19.31
CA ASP A 366 4.85 11.85 20.64
C ASP A 366 5.71 10.58 20.50
N ARG A 367 5.45 9.77 19.49
CA ARG A 367 6.23 8.58 19.13
C ARG A 367 7.69 8.94 18.82
N MET A 368 7.94 10.06 18.15
CA MET A 368 9.32 10.55 17.93
C MET A 368 10.03 10.75 19.27
N ASP A 369 9.36 11.41 20.20
CA ASP A 369 9.92 11.76 21.51
C ASP A 369 10.17 10.50 22.35
N LEU A 370 9.23 9.56 22.35
CA LEU A 370 9.37 8.25 23.01
C LEU A 370 10.56 7.45 22.46
N ILE A 371 10.75 7.44 21.14
CA ILE A 371 11.88 6.74 20.50
C ILE A 371 13.20 7.42 20.84
N ILE A 372 13.28 8.74 20.79
CA ILE A 372 14.49 9.51 21.14
C ILE A 372 14.87 9.25 22.61
N GLN A 373 13.87 9.21 23.49
CA GLN A 373 14.05 8.95 24.92
C GLN A 373 14.31 7.47 25.24
N LYS A 374 14.25 6.56 24.26
CA LYS A 374 14.31 5.10 24.46
C LYS A 374 13.32 4.62 25.51
N ALA A 375 12.11 5.18 25.50
CA ALA A 375 11.06 4.83 26.45
C ALA A 375 10.70 3.34 26.31
N LYS A 376 10.51 2.68 27.45
CA LYS A 376 10.03 1.29 27.48
C LYS A 376 8.63 1.23 26.84
N PRO A 377 8.32 0.17 26.07
CA PRO A 377 7.00 -0.02 25.50
C PRO A 377 5.90 0.03 26.56
N LYS A 378 4.78 0.70 26.25
CA LYS A 378 3.62 0.76 27.14
C LYS A 378 2.76 -0.49 26.94
N LEU A 379 2.84 -1.41 27.89
CA LEU A 379 2.00 -2.60 27.95
C LEU A 379 0.54 -2.22 28.25
N GLN A 380 -0.39 -3.03 27.74
CA GLN A 380 -1.81 -2.98 28.03
C GLN A 380 -2.14 -3.87 29.23
N ASP A 381 -3.31 -3.62 29.82
CA ASP A 381 -3.88 -4.52 30.83
C ASP A 381 -4.14 -5.90 30.18
N GLY A 382 -3.55 -6.94 30.76
CA GLY A 382 -3.58 -8.30 30.22
C GLY A 382 -2.43 -8.65 29.26
N ASP A 383 -1.38 -7.85 29.18
CA ASP A 383 -0.12 -8.27 28.53
C ASP A 383 0.81 -9.06 29.46
N ASP A 384 0.67 -8.90 30.78
CA ASP A 384 1.42 -9.66 31.77
C ASP A 384 0.84 -11.08 31.91
N ILE A 385 1.42 -12.02 31.18
CA ILE A 385 0.98 -13.42 31.12
C ILE A 385 2.18 -14.33 31.33
N SER A 386 2.02 -15.34 32.19
CA SER A 386 3.10 -16.27 32.44
C SER A 386 3.33 -17.22 31.26
N HIS A 387 4.59 -17.66 31.08
CA HIS A 387 4.92 -18.69 30.11
C HIS A 387 4.11 -19.99 30.31
N LEU A 388 3.76 -20.31 31.57
CA LEU A 388 2.96 -21.48 31.90
C LEU A 388 1.52 -21.35 31.37
N ASP A 389 0.90 -20.18 31.55
CA ASP A 389 -0.46 -19.92 31.06
C ASP A 389 -0.54 -20.01 29.54
N ILE A 390 0.47 -19.49 28.84
CA ILE A 390 0.58 -19.63 27.38
C ILE A 390 0.66 -21.09 26.98
N GLN A 391 1.54 -21.87 27.61
CA GLN A 391 1.71 -23.28 27.28
C GLN A 391 0.41 -24.07 27.48
N LEU A 392 -0.27 -23.87 28.61
CA LEU A 392 -1.55 -24.52 28.90
C LEU A 392 -2.60 -24.17 27.85
N LYS A 393 -2.74 -22.89 27.48
CA LYS A 393 -3.72 -22.45 26.47
C LYS A 393 -3.42 -22.99 25.08
N VAL A 394 -2.15 -23.05 24.69
CA VAL A 394 -1.71 -23.63 23.41
C VAL A 394 -1.96 -25.14 23.39
N GLU A 395 -1.67 -25.86 24.47
CA GLU A 395 -1.93 -27.31 24.55
C GLU A 395 -3.43 -27.64 24.51
N ASP A 396 -4.26 -26.87 25.21
CA ASP A 396 -5.72 -27.04 25.18
C ASP A 396 -6.26 -26.78 23.77
N PHE A 397 -5.74 -25.76 23.09
CA PHE A 397 -6.06 -25.48 21.71
C PHE A 397 -5.66 -26.62 20.77
N ILE A 398 -4.46 -27.18 20.91
CA ILE A 398 -4.00 -28.32 20.11
C ILE A 398 -4.93 -29.53 20.32
N LYS A 399 -5.29 -29.85 21.57
CA LYS A 399 -6.25 -30.95 21.88
C LYS A 399 -7.60 -30.72 21.20
N ARG A 400 -8.11 -29.48 21.21
CA ARG A 400 -9.35 -29.11 20.51
C ARG A 400 -9.23 -29.31 19.00
N MET A 401 -8.14 -28.86 18.39
CA MET A 401 -7.89 -29.09 16.97
C MET A 401 -7.78 -30.58 16.61
N GLN A 402 -7.17 -31.40 17.48
CA GLN A 402 -7.07 -32.85 17.30
C GLN A 402 -8.45 -33.51 17.25
N GLN A 403 -9.39 -33.06 18.08
CA GLN A 403 -10.75 -33.58 18.09
C GLN A 403 -11.52 -33.25 16.80
N VAL A 404 -11.24 -32.09 16.18
CA VAL A 404 -11.95 -31.61 14.98
C VAL A 404 -11.33 -32.14 13.68
N LEU A 405 -10.00 -32.14 13.57
CA LEU A 405 -9.29 -32.50 12.33
C LEU A 405 -8.80 -33.95 12.30
N GLY A 406 -8.77 -34.63 13.45
CA GLY A 406 -8.12 -35.93 13.58
C GLY A 406 -6.59 -35.84 13.59
N GLN A 407 -5.94 -37.01 13.65
CA GLN A 407 -4.49 -37.15 13.56
C GLN A 407 -4.11 -38.13 12.42
N PRO A 408 -2.97 -37.91 11.74
CA PRO A 408 -2.02 -36.81 11.90
C PRO A 408 -2.50 -35.49 11.28
N PHE A 409 -2.01 -34.36 11.80
CA PHE A 409 -2.24 -33.06 11.15
C PHE A 409 -1.52 -32.96 9.80
N ALA A 410 -2.08 -32.18 8.89
CA ALA A 410 -1.36 -31.75 7.69
C ALA A 410 -0.06 -31.02 8.09
N PRO A 411 1.08 -31.24 7.40
CA PRO A 411 2.36 -30.60 7.75
C PRO A 411 2.27 -29.08 7.89
N GLN A 412 1.51 -28.42 7.01
CA GLN A 412 1.30 -26.96 7.00
C GLN A 412 0.71 -26.44 8.32
N ILE A 413 -0.24 -27.18 8.90
CA ILE A 413 -0.84 -26.82 10.19
C ILE A 413 0.18 -26.99 11.31
N MET A 414 0.96 -28.08 11.27
CA MET A 414 1.98 -28.37 12.27
C MET A 414 3.06 -27.29 12.32
N ASP A 415 3.55 -26.86 11.16
CA ASP A 415 4.55 -25.78 11.04
C ASP A 415 4.00 -24.45 11.60
N LYS A 416 2.75 -24.11 11.28
CA LYS A 416 2.10 -22.89 11.81
C LYS A 416 1.85 -22.95 13.31
N LEU A 417 1.52 -24.12 13.86
CA LEU A 417 1.36 -24.30 15.31
C LEU A 417 2.69 -24.11 16.05
N HIS A 418 3.78 -24.67 15.53
CA HIS A 418 5.11 -24.46 16.10
C HIS A 418 5.51 -22.98 16.03
N MET A 419 5.34 -22.34 14.87
CA MET A 419 5.62 -20.91 14.70
C MET A 419 4.79 -20.05 15.65
N LEU A 420 3.49 -20.32 15.78
CA LEU A 420 2.61 -19.58 16.68
C LEU A 420 3.03 -19.72 18.14
N ARG A 421 3.41 -20.93 18.58
CA ARG A 421 3.93 -21.17 19.93
C ARG A 421 5.19 -20.34 20.18
N ASP A 422 6.13 -20.35 19.24
CA ASP A 422 7.38 -19.59 19.35
C ASP A 422 7.09 -18.08 19.41
N LEU A 423 6.15 -17.58 18.61
CA LEU A 423 5.75 -16.18 18.65
C LEU A 423 5.16 -15.76 19.99
N PHE A 424 4.33 -16.60 20.62
CA PHE A 424 3.79 -16.30 21.95
C PHE A 424 4.88 -16.27 23.01
N LEU A 425 5.84 -17.21 22.96
CA LEU A 425 6.97 -17.24 23.88
C LEU A 425 7.89 -16.02 23.71
N LEU A 426 8.08 -15.54 22.49
CA LEU A 426 8.81 -14.31 22.20
C LEU A 426 8.06 -13.05 22.67
N ALA A 427 6.73 -13.08 22.73
CA ALA A 427 5.93 -11.94 23.20
C ALA A 427 6.06 -11.68 24.71
N THR A 428 6.44 -12.70 25.50
CA THR A 428 6.57 -12.62 26.96
C THR A 428 8.02 -12.52 27.46
N ALA A 429 8.99 -12.60 26.55
CA ALA A 429 10.42 -12.43 26.84
C ALA A 429 10.83 -10.95 26.73
#